data_AF-A0A7C8B040-F1
#
_entry.id   AF-A0A7C8B040-F1
#
_cell.length_a   1.000
_cell.length_b   1.000
_cell.length_c   1.000
_cell.angle_alpha   90.00
_cell.angle_beta   90.00
_cell.angle_gamma   90.00
#
_symmetry.space_group_name_H-M   'P 1'
#
loop_
_entity.id
_entity.type
_entity.pdbx_description
1 polymer ?
#
loop_
_entity_poly.entity_id
_entity_poly.type
_entity_poly.pdbx_seq_one_letter_code
_entity_poly.pdbx_strand_id
1 'polypeptide(L)'
;MVEKRKWYEKYLPFVARSPEMQLRWLESAFRKGTLTSHEITPYIKLFMAPDGEGNLERVRGLLHSLSGSAIEKMLGAADVYDIPDLFRCVADPTVSLAVIAMSKAPPPYEKNPQQVVDKVFQAVYDCSEELLGQAAERLTGSADMPPHFQEAYERFKEIKEDEKLLSALYPKAIL
;
A
#
# COMPACT_ATOMS: atom_id res chain seq x y z
N MET A 1 -5.76 -16.09 38.65
CA MET A 1 -6.14 -14.95 37.79
C MET A 1 -5.17 -14.92 36.63
N VAL A 2 -5.62 -15.17 35.40
CA VAL A 2 -4.75 -15.04 34.22
C VAL A 2 -4.64 -13.54 33.95
N GLU A 3 -3.48 -12.95 34.28
CA GLU A 3 -3.18 -11.58 33.85
C GLU A 3 -3.33 -11.53 32.33
N LYS A 4 -4.32 -10.77 31.84
CA LYS A 4 -4.45 -10.48 30.43
C LYS A 4 -3.20 -9.68 30.05
N ARG A 5 -2.20 -10.35 29.46
CA ARG A 5 -1.07 -9.68 28.81
C ARG A 5 -1.62 -8.58 27.94
N LYS A 6 -1.14 -7.35 28.16
CA LYS A 6 -1.70 -6.20 27.46
C LYS A 6 -1.37 -6.36 25.98
N TRP A 7 -2.34 -6.11 25.10
CA TRP A 7 -2.22 -6.42 23.67
C TRP A 7 -0.97 -5.81 23.01
N TYR A 8 -0.48 -4.68 23.53
CA TYR A 8 0.72 -4.00 23.06
C TYR A 8 2.04 -4.71 23.45
N GLU A 9 2.05 -5.55 24.49
CA GLU A 9 3.23 -6.34 24.90
C GLU A 9 3.62 -7.39 23.85
N LYS A 10 2.67 -7.81 23.01
CA LYS A 10 2.93 -8.68 21.86
C LYS A 10 3.80 -7.99 20.80
N TYR A 11 3.65 -6.68 20.62
CA TYR A 11 4.29 -5.89 19.57
C TYR A 11 5.51 -5.11 20.06
N LEU A 12 5.63 -4.89 21.38
CA LEU A 12 6.79 -4.23 22.02
C LEU A 12 8.16 -4.78 21.56
N PRO A 13 8.37 -6.11 21.46
CA PRO A 13 9.65 -6.66 20.96
C PRO A 13 9.94 -6.37 19.48
N PHE A 14 8.94 -5.95 18.70
CA PHE A 14 9.10 -5.52 17.32
C PHE A 14 9.38 -4.01 17.26
N VAL A 15 8.60 -3.22 18.00
CA VAL A 15 8.77 -1.75 18.07
C VAL A 15 10.13 -1.36 18.64
N ALA A 16 10.65 -2.13 19.62
CA ALA A 16 11.97 -1.87 20.21
C ALA A 16 13.16 -2.19 19.29
N ARG A 17 12.93 -2.76 18.10
CA ARG A 17 13.99 -3.09 17.13
C ARG A 17 14.32 -1.88 16.27
N SER A 18 15.56 -1.82 15.77
CA SER A 18 15.88 -0.90 14.68
C SER A 18 15.04 -1.26 13.44
N PRO A 19 14.79 -0.31 12.53
CA PRO A 19 13.96 -0.61 11.37
C PRO A 19 14.54 -1.66 10.42
N GLU A 20 15.86 -1.77 10.31
CA GLU A 20 16.52 -2.85 9.56
C GLU A 20 16.19 -4.21 10.18
N MET A 21 16.17 -4.28 11.51
CA MET A 21 15.83 -5.50 12.25
C MET A 21 14.32 -5.82 12.17
N GLN A 22 13.46 -4.79 12.09
CA GLN A 22 12.04 -4.96 11.81
C GLN A 22 11.84 -5.55 10.41
N LEU A 23 12.54 -5.02 9.40
CA LEU A 23 12.43 -5.50 8.04
C LEU A 23 12.93 -6.95 7.90
N ARG A 24 14.11 -7.27 8.44
CA ARG A 24 14.63 -8.66 8.46
C ARG A 24 13.68 -9.63 9.16
N TRP A 25 12.98 -9.15 10.18
CA TRP A 25 11.97 -9.97 10.86
C TRP A 25 10.77 -10.23 9.96
N LEU A 26 10.26 -9.21 9.26
CA LEU A 26 9.18 -9.36 8.28
C LEU A 26 9.56 -10.35 7.17
N GLU A 27 10.75 -10.20 6.58
CA GLU A 27 11.27 -11.15 5.59
C GLU A 27 11.32 -12.58 6.13
N SER A 28 11.81 -12.76 7.37
CA SER A 28 11.83 -14.07 7.99
C SER A 28 10.42 -14.63 8.23
N ALA A 29 9.44 -13.79 8.60
CA ALA A 29 8.06 -14.22 8.80
C ALA A 29 7.45 -14.69 7.47
N PHE A 30 7.65 -13.93 6.39
CA PHE A 30 7.19 -14.26 5.05
C PHE A 30 7.83 -15.52 4.46
N ARG A 31 9.11 -15.76 4.77
CA ARG A 31 9.82 -16.97 4.31
C ARG A 31 9.35 -18.21 5.07
N LYS A 32 9.15 -18.09 6.39
CA LYS A 32 8.73 -19.22 7.23
C LYS A 32 7.25 -19.56 7.07
N GLY A 33 6.42 -18.61 6.65
CA GLY A 33 4.97 -18.81 6.50
C GLY A 33 4.27 -19.13 7.82
N THR A 34 4.90 -18.81 8.96
CA THR A 34 4.40 -19.12 10.30
C THR A 34 3.29 -18.19 10.77
N LEU A 35 3.14 -17.04 10.11
CA LEU A 35 2.09 -16.07 10.37
C LEU A 35 1.27 -15.92 9.09
N THR A 36 -0.04 -15.88 9.27
CA THR A 36 -0.98 -15.53 8.20
C THR A 36 -0.91 -14.03 7.87
N SER A 37 -1.44 -13.63 6.72
CA SER A 37 -1.39 -12.21 6.30
C SER A 37 -2.00 -11.26 7.34
N HIS A 38 -3.15 -11.63 7.93
CA HIS A 38 -3.82 -10.81 8.95
C HIS A 38 -3.03 -10.68 10.26
N GLU A 39 -2.20 -11.67 10.59
CA GLU A 39 -1.30 -11.60 11.74
C GLU A 39 -0.08 -10.72 11.46
N ILE A 40 0.30 -10.56 10.19
CA ILE A 40 1.43 -9.71 9.78
C ILE A 40 1.01 -8.25 9.62
N THR A 41 -0.23 -7.96 9.21
CA THR A 41 -0.75 -6.60 8.97
C THR A 41 -0.38 -5.57 10.04
N PRO A 42 -0.54 -5.84 11.36
CA PRO A 42 -0.20 -4.85 12.39
C PRO A 42 1.30 -4.50 12.42
N TYR A 43 2.18 -5.43 12.06
CA TYR A 43 3.63 -5.19 12.01
C TYR A 43 4.02 -4.33 10.82
N ILE A 44 3.34 -4.49 9.68
CA ILE A 44 3.54 -3.61 8.51
C ILE A 44 3.10 -2.20 8.87
N LYS A 45 1.92 -2.06 9.48
CA LYS A 45 1.43 -0.75 9.96
C LYS A 45 2.41 -0.09 10.92
N LEU A 46 2.98 -0.85 11.86
CA LEU A 46 4.01 -0.33 12.78
C LEU A 46 5.31 0.01 12.08
N PHE A 47 5.74 -0.76 11.08
CA PHE A 47 6.94 -0.48 10.29
C PHE A 47 6.79 0.80 9.44
N MET A 48 5.57 1.03 8.92
CA MET A 48 5.20 2.21 8.15
C MET A 48 4.82 3.41 9.03
N ALA A 49 4.64 3.22 10.33
CA ALA A 49 4.19 4.27 11.23
C ALA A 49 5.18 5.45 11.22
N PRO A 50 4.68 6.70 11.14
CA PRO A 50 5.53 7.87 11.04
C PRO A 50 6.25 8.14 12.37
N ASP A 51 7.56 7.91 12.39
CA ASP A 51 8.45 8.30 13.49
C ASP A 51 9.12 9.68 13.24
N GLY A 52 8.45 10.58 12.51
CA GLY A 52 8.95 11.92 12.11
C GLY A 52 8.98 12.15 10.59
N GLU A 53 9.41 13.35 10.16
CA GLU A 53 9.33 13.84 8.76
C GLU A 53 10.18 13.04 7.75
N GLY A 54 11.12 12.19 8.19
CA GLY A 54 12.01 11.39 7.32
C GLY A 54 11.63 9.91 7.15
N ASN A 55 10.45 9.48 7.61
CA ASN A 55 10.14 8.05 7.70
C ASN A 55 10.02 7.34 6.35
N LEU A 56 9.37 7.97 5.37
CA LEU A 56 9.15 7.36 4.05
C LEU A 56 10.44 7.23 3.23
N GLU A 57 11.35 8.20 3.32
CA GLU A 57 12.66 8.12 2.67
C GLU A 57 13.50 6.97 3.26
N ARG A 58 13.51 6.84 4.59
CA ARG A 58 14.16 5.73 5.29
C ARG A 58 13.58 4.39 4.86
N VAL A 59 12.24 4.27 4.85
CA VAL A 59 11.56 3.05 4.41
C VAL A 59 11.90 2.73 2.96
N ARG A 60 11.83 3.71 2.04
CA ARG A 60 12.23 3.56 0.64
C ARG A 60 13.66 3.01 0.51
N GLY A 61 14.61 3.57 1.26
CA GLY A 61 16.00 3.08 1.29
C GLY A 61 16.13 1.63 1.75
N LEU A 62 15.33 1.21 2.74
CA LEU A 62 15.30 -0.17 3.21
C LEU A 62 14.66 -1.12 2.18
N LEU A 63 13.53 -0.72 1.59
CA LEU A 63 12.81 -1.54 0.60
C LEU A 63 13.61 -1.74 -0.70
N HIS A 64 14.51 -0.81 -1.05
CA HIS A 64 15.39 -0.96 -2.22
C HIS A 64 16.27 -2.23 -2.15
N SER A 65 16.57 -2.73 -0.95
CA SER A 65 17.37 -3.94 -0.75
C SER A 65 16.58 -5.25 -0.82
N LEU A 66 15.24 -5.18 -0.92
CA LEU A 66 14.37 -6.35 -0.91
C LEU A 66 14.20 -6.97 -2.29
N SER A 67 13.94 -8.28 -2.31
CA SER A 67 13.48 -8.95 -3.52
C SER A 67 12.04 -8.53 -3.85
N GLY A 68 11.70 -8.53 -5.15
CA GLY A 68 10.32 -8.25 -5.61
C GLY A 68 9.28 -9.15 -4.93
N SER A 69 9.60 -10.44 -4.70
CA SER A 69 8.73 -11.37 -3.99
C SER A 69 8.48 -11.02 -2.51
N ALA A 70 9.42 -10.37 -1.84
CA ALA A 70 9.21 -9.88 -0.47
C ALA A 70 8.29 -8.67 -0.46
N ILE A 71 8.45 -7.77 -1.44
CA ILE A 71 7.58 -6.59 -1.62
C ILE A 71 6.15 -7.02 -1.97
N GLU A 72 5.98 -8.01 -2.85
CA GLU A 72 4.66 -8.59 -3.16
C GLU A 72 3.97 -9.12 -1.90
N LYS A 73 4.71 -9.84 -1.05
CA LYS A 73 4.17 -10.33 0.23
C LYS A 73 3.86 -9.21 1.22
N MET A 74 4.66 -8.15 1.25
CA MET A 74 4.39 -6.96 2.07
C MET A 74 3.10 -6.28 1.63
N LEU A 75 2.95 -5.94 0.34
CA LEU A 75 1.70 -5.36 -0.19
C LEU A 75 0.51 -6.31 0.02
N GLY A 76 0.73 -7.61 -0.20
CA GLY A 76 -0.29 -8.64 0.02
C GLY A 76 -0.77 -8.73 1.47
N ALA A 77 0.09 -8.45 2.46
CA ALA A 77 -0.28 -8.47 3.88
C ALA A 77 -0.66 -7.09 4.45
N ALA A 78 -0.32 -6.00 3.77
CA ALA A 78 -0.67 -4.65 4.18
C ALA A 78 -2.19 -4.42 4.13
N ASP A 79 -2.67 -3.58 5.05
CA ASP A 79 -4.02 -3.05 5.02
C ASP A 79 -4.12 -2.00 3.90
N VAL A 80 -5.30 -1.84 3.30
CA VAL A 80 -5.54 -0.90 2.20
C VAL A 80 -5.13 0.53 2.55
N TYR A 81 -5.20 0.91 3.83
CA TYR A 81 -4.82 2.25 4.28
C TYR A 81 -3.30 2.50 4.24
N ASP A 82 -2.50 1.44 4.36
CA ASP A 82 -1.02 1.52 4.35
C ASP A 82 -0.46 1.36 2.93
N ILE A 83 -1.26 0.87 1.97
CA ILE A 83 -0.87 0.62 0.58
C ILE A 83 -0.31 1.87 -0.11
N PRO A 84 -0.94 3.06 -0.07
CA PRO A 84 -0.45 4.22 -0.81
C PRO A 84 1.00 4.58 -0.44
N ASP A 85 1.32 4.60 0.85
CA ASP A 85 2.63 4.98 1.34
C ASP A 85 3.67 3.87 1.15
N LEU A 86 3.25 2.61 1.32
CA LEU A 86 4.12 1.46 1.05
C LEU A 86 4.47 1.37 -0.44
N PHE A 87 3.50 1.60 -1.33
CA PHE A 87 3.68 1.56 -2.77
C PHE A 87 4.64 2.66 -3.25
N ARG A 88 4.48 3.89 -2.73
CA ARG A 88 5.39 5.02 -3.02
C ARG A 88 6.84 4.75 -2.60
N CYS A 89 7.07 3.90 -1.60
CA CYS A 89 8.39 3.53 -1.15
C CYS A 89 9.07 2.46 -2.03
N VAL A 90 8.36 1.88 -3.01
CA VAL A 90 8.95 0.93 -3.96
C VAL A 90 9.71 1.70 -5.04
N ALA A 91 10.98 1.38 -5.26
CA ALA A 91 11.83 2.06 -6.23
C ALA A 91 11.38 1.82 -7.68
N ASP A 92 11.15 0.54 -8.02
CA ASP A 92 10.77 0.09 -9.36
C ASP A 92 9.43 -0.68 -9.30
N PRO A 93 8.28 0.02 -9.19
CA PRO A 93 6.99 -0.65 -9.09
C PRO A 93 6.65 -1.38 -10.39
N THR A 94 6.21 -2.63 -10.26
CA THR A 94 5.84 -3.49 -11.40
C THR A 94 4.32 -3.60 -11.52
N VAL A 95 3.84 -4.04 -12.69
CA VAL A 95 2.40 -4.30 -12.90
C VAL A 95 1.85 -5.31 -11.88
N SER A 96 2.64 -6.33 -11.50
CA SER A 96 2.26 -7.29 -10.46
C SER A 96 1.95 -6.59 -9.14
N LEU A 97 2.86 -5.72 -8.69
CA LEU A 97 2.70 -4.96 -7.45
C LEU A 97 1.49 -4.01 -7.51
N ALA A 98 1.29 -3.35 -8.65
CA ALA A 98 0.15 -2.45 -8.85
C ALA A 98 -1.18 -3.21 -8.80
N VAL A 99 -1.26 -4.40 -9.41
CA VAL A 99 -2.43 -5.28 -9.33
C VAL A 99 -2.72 -5.68 -7.89
N ILE A 100 -1.69 -6.07 -7.12
CA ILE A 100 -1.86 -6.41 -5.68
C ILE A 100 -2.36 -5.21 -4.88
N ALA A 101 -1.85 -4.01 -5.15
CA ALA A 101 -2.28 -2.79 -4.48
C ALA A 101 -3.76 -2.46 -4.81
N MET A 102 -4.13 -2.50 -6.09
CA MET A 102 -5.45 -2.13 -6.60
C MET A 102 -6.54 -3.17 -6.31
N SER A 103 -6.18 -4.43 -6.04
CA SER A 103 -7.13 -5.47 -5.65
C SER A 103 -7.56 -5.40 -4.17
N LYS A 104 -7.01 -4.46 -3.40
CA LYS A 104 -7.35 -4.29 -1.98
C LYS A 104 -8.69 -3.59 -1.83
N ALA A 105 -9.69 -4.34 -1.38
CA ALA A 105 -10.99 -3.79 -1.04
C ALA A 105 -10.96 -3.10 0.35
N PRO A 106 -11.53 -1.89 0.48
CA PRO A 106 -11.80 -1.31 1.79
C PRO A 106 -12.71 -2.20 2.64
N PRO A 107 -12.56 -2.18 3.98
CA PRO A 107 -13.43 -2.95 4.85
C PRO A 107 -14.88 -2.44 4.79
N PRO A 108 -15.88 -3.30 5.06
CA PRO A 108 -17.30 -2.97 4.88
C PRO A 108 -17.81 -1.86 5.83
N TYR A 109 -17.05 -1.55 6.89
CA TYR A 109 -17.38 -0.49 7.84
C TYR A 109 -16.74 0.87 7.48
N GLU A 110 -15.96 0.95 6.40
CA GLU A 110 -15.37 2.20 5.93
C GLU A 110 -16.49 3.17 5.51
N LYS A 111 -16.40 4.42 6.00
CA LYS A 111 -17.40 5.45 5.71
C LYS A 111 -17.22 6.05 4.33
N ASN A 112 -15.98 6.15 3.85
CA ASN A 112 -15.64 6.73 2.55
C ASN A 112 -14.78 5.76 1.73
N PRO A 113 -15.31 4.60 1.31
CA PRO A 113 -14.52 3.56 0.64
C PRO A 113 -13.91 4.05 -0.68
N GLN A 114 -14.64 4.88 -1.43
CA GLN A 114 -14.13 5.48 -2.66
C GLN A 114 -12.86 6.30 -2.41
N GLN A 115 -12.82 7.12 -1.35
CA GLN A 115 -11.65 7.94 -1.04
C GLN A 115 -10.42 7.09 -0.73
N VAL A 116 -10.61 5.92 -0.12
CA VAL A 116 -9.52 4.97 0.16
C VAL A 116 -8.99 4.36 -1.14
N VAL A 117 -9.90 3.94 -2.03
CA VAL A 117 -9.55 3.41 -3.36
C VAL A 117 -8.84 4.46 -4.21
N ASP A 118 -9.36 5.70 -4.24
CA ASP A 118 -8.76 6.82 -4.99
C ASP A 118 -7.32 7.11 -4.53
N LYS A 119 -7.03 7.00 -3.23
CA LYS A 119 -5.67 7.16 -2.70
C LYS A 119 -4.72 6.07 -3.20
N VAL A 120 -5.20 4.84 -3.34
CA VAL A 120 -4.42 3.73 -3.91
C VAL A 120 -4.18 3.98 -5.40
N PHE A 121 -5.22 4.33 -6.16
CA PHE A 121 -5.08 4.66 -7.59
C PHE A 121 -4.14 5.84 -7.81
N GLN A 122 -4.25 6.89 -6.99
CA GLN A 122 -3.34 8.03 -7.01
C GLN A 122 -1.90 7.60 -6.79
N ALA A 123 -1.62 6.75 -5.80
CA ALA A 123 -0.25 6.30 -5.53
C ALA A 123 0.35 5.51 -6.70
N VAL A 124 -0.45 4.73 -7.43
CA VAL A 124 0.00 4.03 -8.65
C VAL A 124 0.18 5.01 -9.80
N TYR A 125 -0.79 5.92 -10.00
CA TYR A 125 -0.76 6.97 -11.02
C TYR A 125 0.46 7.89 -10.90
N ASP A 126 0.76 8.33 -9.67
CA ASP A 126 1.91 9.18 -9.34
C ASP A 126 3.24 8.52 -9.74
N CYS A 127 3.32 7.19 -9.70
CA CYS A 127 4.47 6.44 -10.20
C CYS A 127 4.47 6.40 -11.73
N SER A 128 3.35 6.03 -12.35
CA SER A 128 3.17 6.04 -13.80
C SER A 128 1.69 5.84 -14.17
N GLU A 129 1.19 6.72 -15.04
CA GLU A 129 -0.14 6.58 -15.65
C GLU A 129 -0.25 5.29 -16.47
N GLU A 130 0.82 4.91 -17.19
CA GLU A 130 0.87 3.67 -17.97
C GLU A 130 0.79 2.44 -17.05
N LEU A 131 1.48 2.48 -15.90
CA LEU A 131 1.45 1.39 -14.92
C LEU A 131 0.03 1.17 -14.38
N LEU A 132 -0.68 2.26 -14.07
CA LEU A 132 -2.08 2.20 -13.64
C LEU A 132 -2.96 1.53 -14.71
N GLY A 133 -2.81 1.94 -15.96
CA GLY A 133 -3.58 1.39 -17.09
C GLY A 133 -3.34 -0.12 -17.27
N GLN A 134 -2.07 -0.54 -17.33
CA GLN A 134 -1.71 -1.96 -17.47
C GLN A 134 -2.20 -2.81 -16.28
N ALA A 135 -2.15 -2.26 -15.07
CA ALA A 135 -2.63 -2.96 -13.88
C ALA A 135 -4.16 -3.10 -13.87
N ALA A 136 -4.89 -2.06 -14.28
CA ALA A 136 -6.34 -2.10 -14.42
C ALA A 136 -6.77 -3.15 -15.45
N GLU A 137 -6.16 -3.18 -16.63
CA GLU A 137 -6.44 -4.18 -17.67
C GLU A 137 -6.25 -5.62 -17.16
N ARG A 138 -5.17 -5.87 -16.41
CA ARG A 138 -4.94 -7.18 -15.79
C ARG A 138 -5.98 -7.52 -14.72
N LEU A 139 -6.41 -6.54 -13.93
CA LEU A 139 -7.35 -6.77 -12.85
C LEU A 139 -8.77 -7.03 -13.37
N THR A 140 -9.21 -6.35 -14.43
CA THR A 140 -10.52 -6.56 -15.06
C THR A 140 -10.69 -7.98 -15.61
N GLY A 141 -9.60 -8.65 -16.00
CA GLY A 141 -9.59 -10.06 -16.42
C GLY A 141 -9.38 -11.07 -15.29
N SER A 142 -9.21 -10.62 -14.04
CA SER A 142 -8.84 -11.48 -12.90
C SER A 142 -10.03 -11.90 -12.06
N ALA A 143 -9.93 -13.08 -11.43
CA ALA A 143 -10.88 -13.53 -10.41
C ALA A 143 -10.80 -12.69 -9.12
N ASP A 144 -9.68 -12.00 -8.90
CA ASP A 144 -9.43 -11.17 -7.70
C ASP A 144 -9.89 -9.72 -7.86
N MET A 145 -10.68 -9.41 -8.89
CA MET A 145 -11.21 -8.06 -9.11
C MET A 145 -12.17 -7.66 -7.97
N PRO A 146 -11.92 -6.53 -7.28
CA PRO A 146 -12.82 -6.04 -6.25
C PRO A 146 -14.23 -5.75 -6.80
N PRO A 147 -15.30 -5.96 -5.99
CA PRO A 147 -16.61 -5.43 -6.30
C PRO A 147 -16.52 -3.91 -6.55
N HIS A 148 -17.17 -3.42 -7.60
CA HIS A 148 -17.16 -2.00 -8.02
C HIS A 148 -15.82 -1.45 -8.52
N PHE A 149 -14.79 -2.29 -8.76
CA PHE A 149 -13.51 -1.82 -9.29
C PHE A 149 -13.65 -1.02 -10.59
N GLN A 150 -14.42 -1.54 -11.55
CA GLN A 150 -14.59 -0.88 -12.85
C GLN A 150 -15.19 0.52 -12.70
N GLU A 151 -16.24 0.67 -11.91
CA GLU A 151 -16.90 1.97 -11.66
C GLU A 151 -15.93 2.95 -10.99
N ALA A 152 -15.20 2.49 -9.96
CA ALA A 152 -14.21 3.32 -9.28
C ALA A 152 -13.07 3.75 -10.23
N TYR A 153 -12.60 2.85 -11.10
CA TYR A 153 -11.53 3.14 -12.04
C TYR A 153 -11.95 4.12 -13.13
N GLU A 154 -13.14 3.96 -13.73
CA GLU A 154 -13.68 4.91 -14.70
C GLU A 154 -13.82 6.31 -14.09
N ARG A 155 -14.40 6.40 -12.90
CA ARG A 155 -14.53 7.67 -12.17
C ARG A 155 -13.18 8.32 -11.89
N PHE A 156 -12.16 7.54 -11.52
CA PHE A 156 -10.82 8.06 -11.29
C PHE A 156 -10.20 8.64 -12.57
N LYS A 157 -10.41 8.00 -13.73
CA LYS A 157 -9.96 8.54 -15.02
C LYS A 157 -10.61 9.89 -15.33
N GLU A 158 -11.92 10.01 -15.15
CA GLU A 158 -12.65 11.28 -15.35
C GLU A 158 -12.05 12.40 -14.48
N ILE A 159 -11.78 12.12 -13.19
CA ILE A 159 -11.14 13.07 -12.28
C ILE A 159 -9.77 13.52 -12.82
N LYS A 160 -8.96 12.59 -13.36
CA LYS A 160 -7.64 12.93 -13.90
C LYS A 160 -7.71 13.71 -15.21
N GLU A 161 -8.69 13.43 -16.06
CA GLU A 161 -8.94 14.22 -17.26
C GLU A 161 -9.35 15.65 -16.91
N ASP A 162 -10.24 15.82 -15.93
CA ASP A 162 -10.63 17.14 -15.42
C ASP A 162 -9.45 17.90 -14.81
N GLU A 163 -8.62 17.25 -14.00
CA GLU A 163 -7.40 17.85 -13.44
C GLU A 163 -6.43 18.31 -14.53
N LYS A 164 -6.23 17.49 -15.58
CA LYS A 164 -5.40 17.85 -16.75
C LYS A 164 -5.98 19.05 -17.49
N LEU A 165 -7.28 19.09 -17.72
CA LEU A 165 -7.97 20.19 -18.38
C LEU A 165 -7.84 21.49 -17.56
N LEU A 166 -8.12 21.44 -16.26
CA LEU A 166 -8.01 22.59 -15.37
C LEU A 166 -6.57 23.12 -15.30
N SER A 167 -5.58 22.23 -15.23
CA SER A 167 -4.16 22.60 -15.25
C SER A 167 -3.76 23.28 -16.56
N ALA A 168 -4.31 22.84 -17.69
CA ALA A 168 -4.09 23.45 -19.00
C ALA A 168 -4.75 24.83 -19.13
N LEU A 169 -5.95 25.01 -18.56
CA LEU A 169 -6.70 26.27 -18.60
C LEU A 169 -6.15 27.33 -17.61
N TYR A 170 -5.63 26.90 -16.46
CA TYR A 170 -5.15 27.77 -15.39
C TYR A 170 -3.74 27.40 -14.90
N PRO A 171 -2.71 27.52 -15.74
CA PRO A 171 -1.35 27.07 -15.40
C PRO A 171 -0.70 27.82 -14.22
N LYS A 172 -1.25 28.98 -13.80
CA LYS A 172 -0.76 29.78 -12.66
C LYS A 172 -1.51 29.54 -11.34
N ALA A 173 -2.54 28.69 -11.33
CA ALA A 173 -3.31 28.39 -10.11
C ALA A 173 -2.66 27.30 -9.24
N ILE A 174 -1.63 26.63 -9.76
CA ILE A 174 -0.84 25.64 -9.05
C ILE A 174 0.37 26.38 -8.43
N LEU A 175 0.20 26.85 -7.19
CA LEU A 175 1.24 27.41 -6.33
C LEU A 175 1.22 26.66 -4.99
#